data_AF-A0A563CBW0-F1
#
_entry.id   AF-A0A563CBW0-F1
#
_cell.length_a   1.000
_cell.length_b   1.000
_cell.length_c   1.000
_cell.angle_alpha   90.00
_cell.angle_beta   90.00
_cell.angle_gamma   90.00
#
_symmetry.space_group_name_H-M   'P 1'
#
loop_
_entity.id
_entity.type
_entity.pdbx_description
1 polymer ?
#
loop_
_entity_poly.entity_id
_entity_poly.type
_entity_poly.pdbx_seq_one_letter_code
_entity_poly.pdbx_strand_id
1 'polypeptide(L)'
;DYILGDVGNDVLIGGEGNDEIKGGTGNDTYIFNKGDGADIIEEADGFDKICLGEGIAPDDVVARVSLVNSNEVSLELSLKGTGDKITVRRQFGTFSYSNGDTASPSAQIEQITFADGTIWGIDEIYRHQSSRRHPCQQEYHCRHHRIICRSPYRHRVYRHPPNHDT
;
A
#
# COMPACT_ATOMS: atom_id res chain seq x y z
N ASP A 1 -5.88 -17.28 -8.93
CA ASP A 1 -6.45 -16.86 -10.22
C ASP A 1 -5.88 -15.54 -10.69
N TYR A 2 -6.27 -15.11 -11.90
CA TYR A 2 -5.94 -13.80 -12.45
C TYR A 2 -7.22 -13.13 -12.92
N ILE A 3 -7.56 -12.00 -12.31
CA ILE A 3 -8.85 -11.31 -12.44
C ILE A 3 -8.62 -9.89 -12.97
N LEU A 4 -9.46 -9.46 -13.89
CA LEU A 4 -9.43 -8.14 -14.53
C LEU A 4 -10.81 -7.47 -14.43
N GLY A 5 -10.88 -6.25 -13.90
CA GLY A 5 -12.09 -5.39 -13.97
C GLY A 5 -12.19 -4.60 -15.27
N ASP A 6 -11.04 -4.25 -15.86
CA ASP A 6 -10.92 -3.45 -17.10
C ASP A 6 -11.38 -1.99 -16.93
N VAL A 7 -12.49 -1.59 -17.55
CA VAL A 7 -12.98 -0.21 -17.54
C VAL A 7 -14.40 -0.22 -17.00
N GLY A 8 -14.64 0.53 -15.94
CA GLY A 8 -15.94 0.57 -15.29
C GLY A 8 -15.80 0.64 -13.78
N ASN A 9 -16.95 0.55 -13.10
CA ASN A 9 -16.94 0.37 -11.65
C ASN A 9 -17.22 -1.11 -11.41
N ASP A 10 -16.20 -1.84 -10.99
CA ASP A 10 -16.25 -3.29 -10.91
C ASP A 10 -16.39 -3.80 -9.48
N VAL A 11 -16.97 -5.00 -9.34
CA VAL A 11 -17.00 -5.74 -8.08
C VAL A 11 -16.18 -7.01 -8.29
N LEU A 12 -15.02 -7.05 -7.63
CA LEU A 12 -13.98 -8.05 -7.84
C LEU A 12 -13.86 -8.93 -6.60
N ILE A 13 -13.93 -10.24 -6.81
CA ILE A 13 -13.89 -11.25 -5.75
C ILE A 13 -12.87 -12.31 -6.18
N GLY A 14 -11.77 -12.43 -5.44
CA GLY A 14 -10.78 -13.50 -5.62
C GLY A 14 -11.38 -14.86 -5.29
N GLY A 15 -11.97 -14.95 -4.10
CA GLY A 15 -12.48 -16.20 -3.55
C GLY A 15 -11.38 -16.96 -2.81
N GLU A 16 -11.51 -18.28 -2.67
CA GLU A 16 -10.48 -19.10 -2.04
C GLU A 16 -9.27 -19.27 -2.97
N GLY A 17 -8.08 -18.90 -2.51
CA GLY A 17 -6.85 -19.15 -3.26
C GLY A 17 -5.78 -18.12 -3.00
N ASN A 18 -4.91 -17.92 -3.98
CA ASN A 18 -4.05 -16.73 -3.99
C ASN A 18 -4.27 -16.10 -5.36
N ASP A 19 -4.87 -14.92 -5.37
CA ASP A 19 -5.32 -14.27 -6.58
C ASP A 19 -4.51 -13.03 -6.93
N GLU A 20 -4.32 -12.81 -8.23
CA GLU A 20 -3.85 -11.55 -8.78
C GLU A 20 -5.04 -10.81 -9.39
N ILE A 21 -5.38 -9.65 -8.83
CA ILE A 21 -6.56 -8.88 -9.19
C ILE A 21 -6.12 -7.51 -9.71
N LYS A 22 -6.62 -7.11 -10.88
CA LYS A 22 -6.43 -5.77 -11.42
C LYS A 22 -7.77 -5.08 -11.59
N GLY A 23 -7.97 -3.96 -10.90
CA GLY A 23 -9.17 -3.14 -11.01
C GLY A 23 -9.32 -2.59 -12.40
N GLY A 24 -8.34 -1.78 -12.79
CA GLY A 24 -8.39 -1.04 -14.03
C GLY A 24 -8.84 0.38 -13.74
N THR A 25 -9.71 0.95 -14.56
CA THR A 25 -10.13 2.34 -14.39
C THR A 25 -11.59 2.42 -13.97
N GLY A 26 -11.88 3.24 -12.96
CA GLY A 26 -13.20 3.53 -12.43
C GLY A 26 -13.22 3.23 -10.93
N ASN A 27 -14.39 3.23 -10.30
CA ASN A 27 -14.47 3.06 -8.85
C ASN A 27 -14.76 1.60 -8.51
N ASP A 28 -13.71 0.88 -8.16
CA ASP A 28 -13.74 -0.56 -7.97
C ASP A 28 -13.96 -0.98 -6.52
N THR A 29 -14.56 -2.14 -6.34
CA THR A 29 -14.86 -2.75 -5.04
C THR A 29 -14.29 -4.15 -4.98
N TYR A 30 -13.32 -4.35 -4.09
CA TYR A 30 -12.69 -5.64 -3.83
C TYR A 30 -13.31 -6.29 -2.61
N ILE A 31 -13.84 -7.49 -2.75
CA ILE A 31 -14.41 -8.24 -1.63
C ILE A 31 -13.39 -9.25 -1.15
N PHE A 32 -13.15 -9.27 0.17
CA PHE A 32 -12.23 -10.21 0.80
C PHE A 32 -12.81 -10.75 2.10
N ASN A 33 -12.76 -12.07 2.26
CA ASN A 33 -13.31 -12.83 3.39
C ASN A 33 -12.22 -13.67 4.06
N LYS A 34 -12.54 -14.23 5.24
CA LYS A 34 -11.67 -15.21 5.90
C LYS A 34 -11.61 -16.49 5.08
N GLY A 35 -10.41 -17.01 4.87
CA GLY A 35 -10.16 -18.19 4.04
C GLY A 35 -9.91 -17.88 2.57
N ASP A 36 -10.03 -16.62 2.14
CA ASP A 36 -9.76 -16.23 0.75
C ASP A 36 -8.26 -16.37 0.40
N GLY A 37 -7.38 -16.41 1.40
CA GLY A 37 -5.95 -16.67 1.21
C GLY A 37 -5.14 -15.40 0.98
N ALA A 38 -4.15 -15.43 0.09
CA ALA A 38 -3.16 -14.37 -0.05
C ALA A 38 -3.20 -13.69 -1.42
N ASP A 39 -3.95 -12.59 -1.48
CA ASP A 39 -4.25 -11.87 -2.72
C ASP A 39 -3.33 -10.68 -2.97
N ILE A 40 -3.20 -10.33 -4.24
CA ILE A 40 -2.45 -9.19 -4.73
C ILE A 40 -3.38 -8.34 -5.59
N ILE A 41 -3.55 -7.07 -5.20
CA ILE A 41 -4.32 -6.07 -5.94
C ILE A 41 -3.36 -5.10 -6.64
N GLU A 42 -3.63 -4.82 -7.91
CA GLU A 42 -2.98 -3.76 -8.67
C GLU A 42 -4.01 -2.75 -9.19
N GLU A 43 -3.88 -1.51 -8.73
CA GLU A 43 -4.74 -0.40 -9.11
C GLU A 43 -4.20 0.44 -10.26
N ALA A 44 -5.12 1.17 -10.93
CA ALA A 44 -4.78 2.14 -11.97
C ALA A 44 -5.40 3.53 -11.80
N ASP A 45 -6.72 3.66 -11.65
CA ASP A 45 -7.39 4.96 -11.46
C ASP A 45 -8.79 4.80 -10.87
N GLY A 46 -9.15 5.58 -9.85
CA GLY A 46 -10.45 5.39 -9.21
C GLY A 46 -10.62 6.05 -7.85
N PHE A 47 -11.81 5.84 -7.29
CA PHE A 47 -12.05 5.90 -5.86
C PHE A 47 -12.44 4.50 -5.40
N ASP A 48 -11.43 3.75 -5.01
CA ASP A 48 -11.47 2.30 -4.88
C ASP A 48 -11.56 1.88 -3.41
N LYS A 49 -12.18 0.74 -3.18
CA LYS A 49 -12.38 0.23 -1.82
C LYS A 49 -12.20 -1.26 -1.69
N ILE A 50 -11.65 -1.65 -0.55
CA ILE A 50 -11.68 -3.04 -0.07
C ILE A 50 -12.84 -3.17 0.93
N CYS A 51 -13.71 -4.13 0.68
CA CYS A 51 -14.79 -4.54 1.57
C CYS A 51 -14.40 -5.84 2.28
N LEU A 52 -14.07 -5.74 3.56
CA LEU A 52 -13.79 -6.89 4.41
C LEU A 52 -15.10 -7.50 4.91
N GLY A 53 -15.25 -8.79 4.65
CA GLY A 53 -16.45 -9.56 4.96
C GLY A 53 -16.74 -9.71 6.46
N GLU A 54 -17.89 -10.31 6.76
CA GLU A 54 -18.32 -10.56 8.14
C GLU A 54 -17.28 -11.33 8.95
N GLY A 55 -17.19 -11.01 10.24
CA GLY A 55 -16.26 -11.65 11.16
C GLY A 55 -14.82 -11.15 11.05
N ILE A 56 -14.48 -10.25 10.11
CA ILE A 56 -13.21 -9.51 10.10
C ILE A 56 -13.44 -8.17 10.79
N ALA A 57 -13.02 -8.03 12.04
CA ALA A 57 -13.08 -6.76 12.75
C ALA A 57 -11.84 -5.89 12.45
N PRO A 58 -11.90 -4.55 12.63
CA PRO A 58 -10.72 -3.69 12.52
C PRO A 58 -9.53 -4.16 13.36
N ASP A 59 -9.80 -4.66 14.57
CA ASP A 59 -8.78 -5.19 15.46
C ASP A 59 -8.19 -6.53 15.00
N ASP A 60 -8.78 -7.22 14.04
CA ASP A 60 -8.21 -8.44 13.44
C ASP A 60 -7.18 -8.13 12.36
N VAL A 61 -7.15 -6.89 11.86
CA VAL A 61 -6.31 -6.50 10.72
C VAL A 61 -5.02 -5.86 11.21
N VAL A 62 -3.90 -6.33 10.66
CA VAL A 62 -2.60 -5.68 10.77
C VAL A 62 -2.25 -5.06 9.43
N ALA A 63 -2.19 -3.73 9.38
CA ALA A 63 -1.72 -3.00 8.21
C ALA A 63 -0.23 -2.67 8.33
N ARG A 64 0.53 -2.87 7.25
CA ARG A 64 1.96 -2.51 7.19
C ARG A 64 2.39 -2.11 5.78
N VAL A 65 3.51 -1.39 5.70
CA VAL A 65 4.24 -1.26 4.43
C VAL A 65 4.87 -2.61 4.08
N SER A 66 4.66 -3.03 2.83
CA SER A 66 5.28 -4.21 2.24
C SER A 66 6.10 -3.80 1.02
N LEU A 67 7.30 -4.37 0.90
CA LEU A 67 8.19 -4.19 -0.25
C LEU A 67 8.13 -5.48 -1.07
N VAL A 68 7.08 -5.59 -1.90
CA VAL A 68 6.82 -6.78 -2.74
C VAL A 68 7.92 -6.95 -3.78
N ASN A 69 8.27 -5.83 -4.44
CA ASN A 69 9.42 -5.67 -5.30
C ASN A 69 10.36 -4.63 -4.71
N SER A 70 11.62 -4.62 -5.12
CA SER A 70 12.66 -3.76 -4.53
C SER A 70 12.38 -2.25 -4.63
N ASN A 71 11.43 -1.84 -5.48
CA ASN A 71 11.04 -0.45 -5.69
C ASN A 71 9.56 -0.14 -5.37
N GLU A 72 8.73 -1.11 -5.00
CA GLU A 72 7.30 -0.85 -4.74
C GLU A 72 7.05 -0.63 -3.26
N VAL A 73 6.42 0.48 -2.91
CA VAL A 73 6.00 0.77 -1.54
C VAL A 73 4.53 0.41 -1.43
N SER A 74 4.25 -0.84 -1.06
CA SER A 74 2.92 -1.44 -1.08
C SER A 74 2.28 -1.43 0.30
N LEU A 75 0.96 -1.60 0.35
CA LEU A 75 0.22 -1.88 1.59
C LEU A 75 0.01 -3.38 1.69
N GLU A 76 0.25 -3.95 2.86
CA GLU A 76 -0.24 -5.29 3.18
C GLU A 76 -1.19 -5.22 4.37
N LEU A 77 -2.35 -5.85 4.22
CA LEU A 77 -3.35 -6.09 5.25
C LEU A 77 -3.30 -7.58 5.58
N SER A 78 -2.94 -7.95 6.81
CA SER A 78 -2.90 -9.35 7.26
C SER A 78 -3.95 -9.60 8.33
N LEU A 79 -4.66 -10.72 8.24
CA LEU A 79 -5.59 -11.14 9.29
C LEU A 79 -4.85 -11.92 10.38
N LYS A 80 -4.94 -11.46 11.63
CA LYS A 80 -4.25 -12.06 12.78
C LYS A 80 -4.58 -13.54 12.94
N GLY A 81 -3.54 -14.36 13.15
CA GLY A 81 -3.70 -15.79 13.41
C GLY A 81 -4.03 -16.65 12.19
N THR A 82 -4.01 -16.09 10.98
CA THR A 82 -4.28 -16.79 9.72
C THR A 82 -3.15 -16.60 8.71
N GLY A 83 -3.26 -17.25 7.55
CA GLY A 83 -2.45 -16.95 6.37
C GLY A 83 -3.04 -15.87 5.46
N ASP A 84 -4.25 -15.40 5.78
CA ASP A 84 -5.04 -14.54 4.92
C ASP A 84 -4.46 -13.12 4.88
N LYS A 85 -4.29 -12.59 3.67
CA LYS A 85 -3.78 -11.24 3.47
C LYS A 85 -4.14 -10.66 2.11
N ILE A 86 -4.15 -9.34 2.06
CA ILE A 86 -4.23 -8.57 0.82
C ILE A 86 -2.98 -7.74 0.69
N THR A 87 -2.35 -7.75 -0.48
CA THR A 87 -1.24 -6.88 -0.83
C THR A 87 -1.66 -5.92 -1.93
N VAL A 88 -1.77 -4.63 -1.63
CA VAL A 88 -2.07 -3.59 -2.62
C VAL A 88 -0.76 -3.01 -3.14
N ARG A 89 -0.42 -3.35 -4.38
CA ARG A 89 0.83 -2.94 -5.01
C ARG A 89 0.86 -1.43 -5.21
N ARG A 90 2.03 -0.85 -4.95
CA ARG A 90 2.28 0.59 -5.15
C ARG A 90 1.29 1.49 -4.39
N GLN A 91 0.61 1.04 -3.34
CA GLN A 91 -0.29 1.89 -2.54
C GLN A 91 0.36 3.22 -2.13
N PHE A 92 1.63 3.20 -1.73
CA PHE A 92 2.33 4.41 -1.30
C PHE A 92 3.30 4.94 -2.36
N GLY A 93 3.27 4.36 -3.56
CA GLY A 93 4.11 4.73 -4.69
C GLY A 93 5.25 3.76 -4.98
N THR A 94 6.26 4.27 -5.68
CA THR A 94 7.50 3.57 -5.98
C THR A 94 8.71 4.38 -5.50
N PHE A 95 9.80 3.68 -5.18
CA PHE A 95 11.07 4.26 -4.76
C PHE A 95 12.14 4.05 -5.83
N SER A 96 12.89 5.10 -6.17
CA SER A 96 14.04 5.01 -7.07
C SER A 96 15.28 5.68 -6.47
N TYR A 97 16.38 4.94 -6.41
CA TYR A 97 17.69 5.48 -5.98
C TYR A 97 18.19 6.61 -6.89
N SER A 98 17.86 6.55 -8.19
CA SER A 98 18.37 7.51 -9.19
C SER A 98 17.42 8.67 -9.44
N ASN A 99 16.11 8.44 -9.34
CA ASN A 99 15.08 9.38 -9.79
C ASN A 99 14.22 9.94 -8.63
N GLY A 100 14.43 9.45 -7.39
CA GLY A 100 13.61 9.80 -6.25
C GLY A 100 12.30 9.01 -6.18
N ASP A 101 11.53 9.28 -5.13
CA ASP A 101 10.27 8.60 -4.84
C ASP A 101 9.16 9.14 -5.75
N THR A 102 8.31 8.25 -6.27
CA THR A 102 7.16 8.60 -7.09
C THR A 102 5.89 8.16 -6.39
N ALA A 103 5.08 9.11 -5.94
CA ALA A 103 3.75 8.84 -5.39
C ALA A 103 2.77 8.37 -6.49
N SER A 104 1.79 7.57 -6.10
CA SER A 104 0.76 6.98 -6.97
C SER A 104 -0.65 7.45 -6.56
N PRO A 105 -0.91 8.76 -6.46
CA PRO A 105 -2.13 9.28 -5.82
C PRO A 105 -3.45 8.82 -6.47
N SER A 106 -3.41 8.41 -7.74
CA SER A 106 -4.56 7.91 -8.50
C SER A 106 -4.70 6.38 -8.49
N ALA A 107 -3.66 5.63 -8.09
CA ALA A 107 -3.63 4.17 -8.18
C ALA A 107 -3.54 3.55 -6.78
N GLN A 108 -4.46 3.96 -5.92
CA GLN A 108 -4.51 3.61 -4.50
C GLN A 108 -5.87 3.03 -4.16
N ILE A 109 -5.94 2.31 -3.05
CA ILE A 109 -7.20 2.08 -2.36
C ILE A 109 -7.46 3.27 -1.43
N GLU A 110 -8.61 3.93 -1.58
CA GLU A 110 -9.01 5.08 -0.78
C GLU A 110 -9.74 4.69 0.50
N GLN A 111 -10.39 3.51 0.51
CA GLN A 111 -11.17 3.04 1.65
C GLN A 111 -11.02 1.55 1.92
N ILE A 112 -10.97 1.21 3.21
CA ILE A 112 -11.21 -0.16 3.68
C ILE A 112 -12.47 -0.11 4.56
N THR A 113 -13.49 -0.86 4.18
CA THR A 113 -14.77 -0.89 4.88
C THR A 113 -14.97 -2.24 5.56
N PHE A 114 -15.51 -2.21 6.77
CA PHE A 114 -15.78 -3.39 7.58
C PHE A 114 -17.29 -3.64 7.70
N ALA A 115 -17.67 -4.88 7.98
CA ALA A 115 -19.08 -5.27 8.13
C ALA A 115 -19.82 -4.53 9.27
N ASP A 116 -19.10 -4.05 10.29
CA ASP A 116 -19.67 -3.25 11.39
C ASP A 116 -19.92 -1.78 11.03
N GLY A 117 -19.59 -1.37 9.80
CA GLY A 117 -19.70 0.00 9.32
C GLY A 117 -18.48 0.87 9.62
N THR A 118 -17.43 0.34 10.25
CA THR A 118 -16.14 1.03 10.38
C THR A 118 -15.55 1.26 8.99
N ILE A 119 -14.94 2.43 8.79
CA ILE A 119 -14.26 2.80 7.54
C ILE A 119 -12.88 3.33 7.87
N TRP A 120 -11.85 2.70 7.33
CA TRP A 120 -10.51 3.28 7.27
C TRP A 120 -10.39 4.04 5.96
N GLY A 121 -10.47 5.37 6.04
CA GLY A 121 -10.15 6.24 4.91
C GLY A 121 -8.64 6.37 4.69
N ILE A 122 -8.25 7.05 3.61
CA ILE A 122 -6.84 7.24 3.23
C ILE A 122 -5.93 7.72 4.38
N ASP A 123 -6.36 8.67 5.20
CA ASP A 123 -5.57 9.17 6.34
C ASP A 123 -5.36 8.11 7.42
N GLU A 124 -6.32 7.21 7.60
CA GLU A 124 -6.22 6.11 8.54
C GLU A 124 -5.32 4.98 8.00
N ILE A 125 -5.45 4.64 6.71
CA ILE A 125 -4.55 3.72 6.02
C ILE A 125 -3.10 4.17 6.15
N TYR A 126 -2.83 5.46 5.96
CA TYR A 126 -1.51 6.06 6.13
C TYR A 126 -1.03 6.05 7.59
N ARG A 127 -1.92 6.17 8.58
CA ARG A 127 -1.55 6.15 10.01
C ARG A 127 -1.26 4.75 10.53
N HIS A 128 -2.00 3.73 10.10
CA HIS A 128 -1.84 2.36 10.60
C HIS A 128 -0.47 1.75 10.25
N GLN A 129 0.20 2.19 9.18
CA GLN A 129 1.52 1.67 8.82
C GLN A 129 2.73 2.26 9.61
N SER A 130 2.50 3.18 10.55
CA SER A 130 3.52 4.12 11.07
C SER A 130 4.58 3.57 12.06
N SER A 131 4.93 2.27 12.02
CA SER A 131 6.03 1.75 12.85
C SER A 131 7.44 2.07 12.30
N ARG A 132 7.58 2.51 11.03
CA ARG A 132 8.81 3.12 10.50
C ARG A 132 8.47 4.21 9.47
N ARG A 133 8.74 5.48 9.80
CA ARG A 133 8.46 6.64 8.95
C ARG A 133 9.14 6.52 7.57
N HIS A 134 8.35 6.29 6.52
CA HIS A 134 8.79 6.39 5.12
C HIS A 134 8.80 7.86 4.65
N PRO A 135 9.73 8.27 3.75
CA PRO A 135 9.85 9.66 3.29
C PRO A 135 8.57 10.24 2.66
N CYS A 136 7.78 9.42 1.95
CA CYS A 136 6.48 9.82 1.37
C CYS A 136 5.49 10.39 2.42
N GLN A 137 5.60 9.99 3.69
CA GLN A 137 4.76 10.52 4.77
C GLN A 137 5.12 11.96 5.16
N GLN A 138 6.36 12.42 4.90
CA GLN A 138 6.73 13.82 5.15
C GLN A 138 6.00 14.77 4.20
N GLU A 139 5.72 14.35 2.97
CA GLU A 139 5.08 15.21 1.96
C GLU A 139 3.58 15.38 2.22
N TYR A 140 2.85 14.31 2.59
CA TYR A 140 1.42 14.39 2.92
C TYR A 140 1.14 15.24 4.17
N HIS A 141 1.98 15.15 5.21
CA HIS A 141 1.87 16.01 6.39
C HIS A 141 2.21 17.49 6.08
N CYS A 142 2.99 17.78 5.03
CA CYS A 142 3.41 19.13 4.68
C CYS A 142 2.49 19.86 3.68
N ARG A 143 1.48 19.22 3.09
CA ARG A 143 0.58 19.89 2.10
C ARG A 143 -0.32 21.00 2.67
N HIS A 144 -0.26 21.29 3.96
CA HIS A 144 -0.96 22.44 4.54
C HIS A 144 -0.16 23.75 4.53
N HIS A 145 1.19 23.78 4.48
CA HIS A 145 1.95 25.05 4.39
C HIS A 145 3.33 24.88 3.71
N ARG A 146 3.52 25.62 2.61
CA ARG A 146 4.73 25.98 1.81
C ARG A 146 6.15 25.52 2.30
N ILE A 147 6.91 24.93 1.34
CA ILE A 147 8.38 25.02 1.05
C ILE A 147 9.33 23.84 1.42
N ILE A 148 9.98 23.31 0.36
CA ILE A 148 11.30 22.63 0.14
C ILE A 148 11.70 21.47 1.07
N CYS A 149 11.69 20.25 0.52
CA CYS A 149 12.35 19.08 1.10
C CYS A 149 13.84 19.01 0.70
N ARG A 150 14.73 18.81 1.69
CA ARG A 150 16.10 18.30 1.50
C ARG A 150 16.10 16.81 1.81
N SER A 151 16.56 15.99 0.85
CA SER A 151 16.72 14.54 0.99
C SER A 151 17.57 14.17 2.23
N PRO A 152 17.17 13.18 3.05
CA PRO A 152 17.98 12.66 4.13
C PRO A 152 19.11 11.72 3.66
N TYR A 153 19.13 11.32 2.38
CA TYR A 153 20.24 10.57 1.80
C TYR A 153 21.36 11.52 1.35
N ARG A 154 21.92 12.30 2.28
CA ARG A 154 23.29 12.78 2.10
C ARG A 154 24.20 11.56 2.21
N HIS A 155 24.81 11.20 1.08
CA HIS A 155 25.94 10.29 0.98
C HIS A 155 26.82 10.34 2.24
N ARG A 156 26.87 9.23 2.99
CA ARG A 156 28.09 8.93 3.74
C ARG A 156 29.15 8.64 2.69
N VAL A 157 29.94 9.65 2.36
CA VAL A 157 31.22 9.45 1.70
C VAL A 157 32.04 8.58 2.66
N TYR A 158 32.21 7.30 2.35
CA TYR A 158 33.25 6.49 2.97
C TYR A 158 34.59 7.13 2.58
N ARG A 159 35.18 7.92 3.48
CA ARG A 159 36.59 8.26 3.37
C ARG A 159 37.36 6.99 3.76
N HIS A 160 38.07 6.42 2.80
CA HIS A 160 39.11 5.44 3.11
C HIS A 160 40.10 6.06 4.11
N PRO A 161 40.57 5.32 5.13
CA PRO A 161 41.67 5.79 5.95
C PRO A 161 42.92 5.98 5.08
N PRO A 162 43.75 7.00 5.32
CA PRO A 162 45.00 7.15 4.60
C PRO A 162 45.88 5.93 4.87
N ASN A 163 46.38 5.32 3.79
CA ASN A 163 47.47 4.36 3.84
C ASN A 163 48.65 5.01 4.57
N HIS A 164 49.04 4.44 5.70
CA HIS A 164 50.37 4.68 6.25
C HIS A 164 51.34 3.77 5.50
N ASP A 165 52.02 4.35 4.51
CA ASP A 165 53.31 3.84 4.03
C ASP A 165 54.36 4.93 4.28
N THR A 166 55.16 4.70 5.33
CA THR A 166 56.62 4.85 5.49
C THR A 166 56.94 4.99 6.97
#